data_AF-A0A2G5SAQ5-F1
#
_entry.id   AF-A0A2G5SAQ5-F1
#
_cell.length_a   1.000
_cell.length_b   1.000
_cell.length_c   1.000
_cell.angle_alpha   90.00
_cell.angle_beta   90.00
_cell.angle_gamma   90.00
#
_symmetry.space_group_name_H-M   'P 1'
#
loop_
_entity.id
_entity.type
_entity.pdbx_description
1 polymer ?
#
loop_
_entity_poly.entity_id
_entity_poly.type
_entity_poly.pdbx_seq_one_letter_code
_entity_poly.pdbx_strand_id
1 'polypeptide(L)'
;MTLTMFLDSGRTFSKTLPLYISQVYPMGYDEKSENWNEVVVSLKENFSETKLPKEVLVLAARSIQDYFNAQIYSLFYVGERVQYRKLLISECKRLGITDTDDLHRLHELGFRPSAHYGFVHLLRVFPVLPEYLAKQEWNDHMTNLLLAGFKKFIKYLEDNIDKYYKGREAYVVPDHSEKETELIFNF
;
A
#
# COMPACT_ATOMS: atom_id res chain seq x y z
N MET A 1 -19.17 10.28 16.23
CA MET A 1 -19.61 9.65 14.98
C MET A 1 -18.36 9.18 14.24
N THR A 2 -18.06 7.88 14.29
CA THR A 2 -16.85 7.32 13.68
C THR A 2 -17.15 6.98 12.23
N LEU A 3 -16.69 7.82 11.30
CA LEU A 3 -16.78 7.51 9.87
C LEU A 3 -15.83 6.37 9.55
N THR A 4 -16.29 5.41 8.76
CA THR A 4 -15.46 4.31 8.28
C THR A 4 -15.37 4.35 6.76
N MET A 5 -14.20 4.05 6.24
CA MET A 5 -13.94 4.20 4.81
C MET A 5 -14.33 2.93 4.05
N PHE A 6 -14.99 3.10 2.92
CA PHE A 6 -15.45 1.98 2.10
C PHE A 6 -14.26 1.26 1.44
N LEU A 7 -14.39 -0.05 1.26
CA LEU A 7 -13.50 -0.83 0.38
C LEU A 7 -13.80 -0.44 -1.08
N ASP A 8 -13.16 0.63 -1.55
CA ASP A 8 -13.36 1.11 -2.92
C ASP A 8 -12.65 0.21 -3.94
N SER A 9 -13.37 -0.82 -4.40
CA SER A 9 -12.92 -1.74 -5.46
C SER A 9 -12.49 -1.05 -6.76
N GLY A 10 -12.90 0.21 -6.99
CA GLY A 10 -12.60 0.97 -8.21
C GLY A 10 -11.24 1.67 -8.19
N ARG A 11 -10.71 2.02 -7.00
CA ARG A 11 -9.56 2.93 -6.83
C ARG A 11 -8.54 2.41 -5.82
N THR A 12 -8.33 1.11 -5.89
CA THR A 12 -7.40 0.40 -5.02
C THR A 12 -5.96 0.71 -5.41
N PHE A 13 -5.04 0.51 -4.47
CA PHE A 13 -3.64 0.79 -4.77
C PHE A 13 -3.08 -0.10 -5.89
N SER A 14 -3.54 -1.34 -6.00
CA SER A 14 -3.20 -2.24 -7.12
C SER A 14 -3.60 -1.68 -8.49
N LYS A 15 -4.52 -0.70 -8.57
CA LYS A 15 -4.88 0.00 -9.81
C LYS A 15 -4.09 1.31 -10.00
N THR A 16 -3.74 2.00 -8.92
CA THR A 16 -2.98 3.27 -8.99
C THR A 16 -1.52 3.07 -9.39
N LEU A 17 -0.87 2.03 -8.87
CA LEU A 17 0.55 1.78 -9.12
C LEU A 17 0.87 1.52 -10.62
N PRO A 18 0.10 0.68 -11.36
CA PRO A 18 0.32 0.51 -12.80
C PRO A 18 0.20 1.81 -13.61
N LEU A 19 -0.68 2.73 -13.21
CA LEU A 19 -0.83 4.03 -13.87
C LEU A 19 0.43 4.90 -13.70
N TYR A 20 0.99 4.91 -12.48
CA TYR A 20 2.26 5.59 -12.21
C TYR A 20 3.41 4.98 -13.01
N ILE A 21 3.54 3.65 -12.99
CA ILE A 21 4.60 2.94 -13.73
C ILE A 21 4.49 3.24 -15.22
N SER A 22 3.28 3.25 -15.78
CA SER A 22 3.06 3.58 -17.20
C SER A 22 3.43 5.03 -17.53
N GLN A 23 3.30 5.96 -16.58
CA GLN A 23 3.76 7.34 -16.75
C GLN A 23 5.30 7.43 -16.72
N VAL A 24 5.96 6.65 -15.86
CA VAL A 24 7.43 6.59 -15.77
C VAL A 24 8.05 5.86 -16.97
N TYR A 25 7.39 4.80 -17.45
CA TYR A 25 7.76 3.99 -18.61
C TYR A 25 6.63 3.91 -19.65
N PRO A 26 6.44 4.94 -20.49
CA PRO A 26 5.40 4.93 -21.52
C PRO A 26 5.54 3.83 -22.58
N MET A 27 6.77 3.33 -22.78
CA MET A 27 7.08 2.29 -23.76
C MET A 27 6.91 0.85 -23.22
N GLY A 28 6.42 0.71 -21.98
CA GLY A 28 6.32 -0.56 -21.27
C GLY A 28 7.48 -0.77 -20.31
N TYR A 29 7.19 -1.44 -19.19
CA TYR A 29 8.12 -1.80 -18.15
C TYR A 29 8.16 -3.33 -18.04
N ASP A 30 9.30 -3.95 -18.31
CA ASP A 30 9.51 -5.38 -18.09
C ASP A 30 10.17 -5.61 -16.74
N GLU A 31 9.39 -6.11 -15.79
CA GLU A 31 9.86 -6.35 -14.42
C GLU A 31 10.89 -7.48 -14.35
N LYS A 32 10.93 -8.38 -15.34
CA LYS A 32 11.82 -9.55 -15.34
C LYS A 32 13.20 -9.27 -15.90
N SER A 33 13.38 -8.12 -16.58
CA SER A 33 14.66 -7.74 -17.19
C SER A 33 15.58 -6.95 -16.26
N GLU A 34 15.07 -6.46 -15.12
CA GLU A 34 15.80 -5.52 -14.28
C GLU A 34 16.69 -6.21 -13.23
N ASN A 35 18.00 -5.97 -13.29
CA ASN A 35 18.94 -6.34 -12.23
C ASN A 35 19.10 -5.19 -11.22
N TRP A 36 18.23 -5.18 -10.21
CA TRP A 36 18.19 -4.15 -9.17
C TRP A 36 19.54 -3.92 -8.47
N ASN A 37 20.34 -4.96 -8.30
CA ASN A 37 21.66 -4.85 -7.67
C ASN A 37 22.64 -4.05 -8.55
N GLU A 38 22.58 -4.21 -9.87
CA GLU A 38 23.42 -3.45 -10.81
C GLU A 38 23.00 -1.98 -10.89
N VAL A 39 21.69 -1.71 -10.87
CA VAL A 39 21.15 -0.35 -10.81
C VAL A 39 21.67 0.37 -9.57
N VAL A 40 21.62 -0.26 -8.39
CA VAL A 40 22.06 0.37 -7.13
C VAL A 40 23.59 0.54 -7.06
N VAL A 41 24.37 -0.41 -7.56
CA VAL A 41 25.84 -0.39 -7.47
C VAL A 41 26.49 0.58 -8.45
N SER A 42 25.91 0.80 -9.62
CA SER A 42 26.45 1.69 -10.65
C SER A 42 26.34 3.19 -10.32
N LEU A 43 25.64 3.54 -9.24
CA LEU A 43 25.19 4.90 -8.95
C LEU A 43 26.03 5.65 -7.89
N LYS A 44 27.29 5.27 -7.65
CA LYS A 44 28.18 5.83 -6.61
C LYS A 44 28.49 7.35 -6.69
N GLU A 45 27.94 8.11 -7.64
CA GLU A 45 28.21 9.54 -7.82
C GLU A 45 27.06 10.46 -7.35
N ASN A 46 27.41 11.67 -6.93
CA ASN A 46 26.53 12.69 -6.33
C ASN A 46 25.22 12.90 -7.08
N PHE A 47 24.11 12.46 -6.47
CA PHE A 47 22.78 12.56 -7.05
C PHE A 47 22.23 13.99 -7.08
N SER A 48 21.50 14.28 -8.17
CA SER A 48 20.51 15.35 -8.24
C SER A 48 19.12 14.74 -8.24
N GLU A 49 18.21 15.23 -7.39
CA GLU A 49 16.78 14.84 -7.36
C GLU A 49 16.07 14.99 -8.73
N THR A 50 16.71 15.67 -9.70
CA THR A 50 16.21 15.89 -11.05
C THR A 50 16.48 14.75 -12.04
N LYS A 51 17.40 13.82 -11.73
CA LYS A 51 17.82 12.73 -12.63
C LYS A 51 17.84 11.36 -11.95
N LEU A 52 16.74 11.00 -11.29
CA LEU A 52 16.60 9.64 -10.77
C LEU A 52 16.43 8.64 -11.93
N PRO A 53 17.11 7.49 -11.91
CA PRO A 53 16.82 6.39 -12.80
C PRO A 53 15.36 6.00 -12.68
N LYS A 54 14.74 5.66 -13.80
CA LYS A 54 13.31 5.32 -13.84
C LYS A 54 13.03 4.04 -13.04
N GLU A 55 14.00 3.16 -13.00
CA GLU A 55 14.03 1.92 -12.23
C GLU A 55 13.86 2.26 -10.74
N VAL A 56 14.63 3.22 -10.22
CA VAL A 56 14.53 3.68 -8.83
C VAL A 56 13.14 4.26 -8.54
N LEU A 57 12.55 4.98 -9.48
CA LEU A 57 11.19 5.51 -9.33
C LEU A 57 10.14 4.39 -9.21
N VAL A 58 10.27 3.34 -10.01
CA VAL A 58 9.38 2.18 -9.97
C VAL A 58 9.59 1.38 -8.69
N LEU A 59 10.86 1.14 -8.30
CA LEU A 59 11.21 0.45 -7.07
C LEU A 59 10.62 1.17 -5.86
N ALA A 60 10.82 2.48 -5.76
CA ALA A 60 10.30 3.28 -4.66
C ALA A 60 8.77 3.18 -4.55
N ALA A 61 8.04 3.28 -5.67
CA ALA A 61 6.58 3.16 -5.64
C ALA A 61 6.10 1.75 -5.25
N ARG A 62 6.82 0.69 -5.68
CA ARG A 62 6.56 -0.70 -5.29
C ARG A 62 6.87 -0.94 -3.81
N SER A 63 7.98 -0.43 -3.30
CA SER A 63 8.32 -0.55 -1.88
C SER A 63 7.24 0.05 -0.99
N ILE A 64 6.60 1.15 -1.39
CA ILE A 64 5.45 1.70 -0.65
C ILE A 64 4.27 0.71 -0.63
N GLN A 65 4.01 0.00 -1.73
CA GLN A 65 3.01 -1.08 -1.78
C GLN A 65 3.36 -2.26 -0.89
N ASP A 66 4.63 -2.63 -0.84
CA ASP A 66 5.09 -3.70 0.02
C ASP A 66 4.97 -3.31 1.50
N TYR A 67 5.38 -2.10 1.87
CA TYR A 67 5.17 -1.57 3.21
C TYR A 67 3.68 -1.51 3.56
N PHE A 68 2.84 -1.04 2.65
CA PHE A 68 1.39 -1.02 2.84
C PHE A 68 0.83 -2.41 3.11
N ASN A 69 1.17 -3.40 2.26
CA ASN A 69 0.68 -4.76 2.39
C ASN A 69 1.17 -5.43 3.68
N ALA A 70 2.42 -5.17 4.08
CA ALA A 70 3.02 -5.77 5.27
C ALA A 70 2.52 -5.14 6.57
N GLN A 71 2.21 -3.84 6.57
CA GLN A 71 1.93 -3.08 7.79
C GLN A 71 0.46 -2.64 7.90
N ILE A 72 -0.42 -3.07 6.99
CA ILE A 72 -1.79 -2.55 6.89
C ILE A 72 -2.53 -2.49 8.24
N TYR A 73 -2.35 -3.52 9.08
CA TYR A 73 -3.06 -3.63 10.35
C TYR A 73 -2.69 -2.52 11.33
N SER A 74 -1.42 -2.09 11.36
CA SER A 74 -0.99 -0.96 12.21
C SER A 74 -1.41 0.40 11.65
N LEU A 75 -1.78 0.48 10.37
CA LEU A 75 -2.24 1.73 9.73
C LEU A 75 -3.72 2.03 9.97
N PHE A 76 -4.48 1.07 10.49
CA PHE A 76 -5.91 1.23 10.77
C PHE A 76 -6.18 1.86 12.12
N TYR A 77 -7.15 2.78 12.13
CA TYR A 77 -7.81 3.18 13.36
C TYR A 77 -8.54 1.98 13.97
N VAL A 78 -8.76 2.02 15.29
CA VAL A 78 -9.37 0.92 16.04
C VAL A 78 -10.71 0.47 15.41
N GLY A 79 -11.54 1.41 14.96
CA GLY A 79 -12.83 1.09 14.32
C GLY A 79 -12.72 0.43 12.94
N GLU A 80 -11.64 0.66 12.20
CA GLU A 80 -11.45 0.06 10.86
C GLU A 80 -10.96 -1.39 10.94
N ARG A 81 -10.37 -1.80 12.07
CA ARG A 81 -9.86 -3.18 12.26
C ARG A 81 -10.98 -4.21 12.20
N VAL A 82 -12.18 -3.86 12.65
CA VAL A 82 -13.37 -4.73 12.55
C VAL A 82 -13.73 -4.98 11.08
N GLN A 83 -13.68 -3.95 10.25
CA GLN A 83 -13.94 -4.06 8.81
C GLN A 83 -12.87 -4.89 8.11
N TYR A 84 -11.61 -4.70 8.48
CA TYR A 84 -10.52 -5.52 7.97
C TYR A 84 -10.71 -7.00 8.35
N ARG A 85 -11.07 -7.31 9.60
CA ARG A 85 -11.36 -8.70 10.01
C ARG A 85 -12.53 -9.29 9.22
N LYS A 86 -13.61 -8.54 9.01
CA LYS A 86 -14.75 -8.96 8.16
C LYS A 86 -14.29 -9.26 6.72
N LEU A 87 -13.41 -8.43 6.16
CA LEU A 87 -12.82 -8.66 4.83
C LEU A 87 -12.01 -9.97 4.78
N LEU A 88 -11.12 -10.19 5.75
CA LEU A 88 -10.31 -11.43 5.78
C LEU A 88 -11.19 -12.68 5.85
N ILE A 89 -12.24 -12.67 6.70
CA ILE A 89 -13.20 -13.78 6.79
C ILE A 89 -13.93 -13.99 5.46
N SER A 90 -14.32 -12.92 4.78
CA SER A 90 -14.96 -13.00 3.46
C SER A 90 -14.03 -13.62 2.41
N GLU A 91 -12.75 -13.28 2.43
CA GLU A 91 -11.75 -13.84 1.52
C GLU A 91 -11.46 -15.31 1.83
N CYS A 92 -11.37 -15.72 3.11
CA CYS A 92 -11.29 -17.13 3.48
C CYS A 92 -12.47 -17.93 2.93
N LYS A 93 -13.69 -17.42 3.12
CA LYS A 93 -14.90 -18.06 2.57
C LYS A 93 -14.86 -18.18 1.06
N ARG A 94 -14.43 -17.14 0.35
CA ARG A 94 -14.28 -17.14 -1.11
C ARG A 94 -13.26 -18.19 -1.58
N LEU A 95 -12.21 -18.41 -0.80
CA LEU A 95 -11.15 -19.39 -1.09
C LEU A 95 -11.46 -20.81 -0.57
N GLY A 96 -12.60 -21.02 0.08
CA GLY A 96 -12.97 -22.32 0.66
C GLY A 96 -12.15 -22.71 1.91
N ILE A 97 -11.52 -21.74 2.58
CA ILE A 97 -10.76 -21.95 3.81
C ILE A 97 -11.74 -21.90 4.97
N THR A 98 -11.89 -23.03 5.66
CA THR A 98 -12.85 -23.18 6.77
C THR A 98 -12.23 -22.95 8.14
N ASP A 99 -10.89 -22.98 8.24
CA ASP A 99 -10.17 -22.77 9.48
C ASP A 99 -9.82 -21.28 9.66
N THR A 100 -10.13 -20.72 10.83
CA THR A 100 -9.83 -19.34 11.18
C THR A 100 -8.37 -19.13 11.59
N ASP A 101 -7.67 -20.20 11.98
CA ASP A 101 -6.23 -20.12 12.30
C ASP A 101 -5.38 -19.89 11.04
N ASP A 102 -5.94 -20.16 9.86
CA ASP A 102 -5.32 -19.93 8.55
C ASP A 102 -5.40 -18.46 8.07
N LEU A 103 -5.97 -17.53 8.85
CA LEU A 103 -6.03 -16.10 8.48
C LEU A 103 -4.65 -15.51 8.16
N HIS A 104 -3.60 -15.99 8.85
CA HIS A 104 -2.22 -15.60 8.60
C HIS A 104 -1.68 -16.07 7.23
N ARG A 105 -2.23 -17.16 6.69
CA ARG A 105 -1.83 -17.75 5.41
C ARG A 105 -2.51 -17.11 4.20
N LEU A 106 -3.51 -16.25 4.41
CA LEU A 106 -4.14 -15.51 3.32
C LEU A 106 -3.11 -14.77 2.45
N HIS A 107 -2.04 -14.23 3.06
CA HIS A 107 -0.95 -13.60 2.32
C HIS A 107 -0.21 -14.58 1.40
N GLU A 108 -0.01 -15.83 1.82
CA GLU A 108 0.60 -16.89 0.99
C GLU A 108 -0.32 -17.25 -0.18
N LEU A 109 -1.63 -17.18 0.03
CA LEU A 109 -2.68 -17.45 -0.96
C LEU A 109 -2.99 -16.26 -1.87
N GLY A 110 -2.13 -15.24 -1.86
CA GLY A 110 -2.23 -14.09 -2.76
C GLY A 110 -3.14 -12.96 -2.28
N PHE A 111 -3.67 -13.01 -1.05
CA PHE A 111 -4.34 -11.86 -0.46
C PHE A 111 -3.37 -10.68 -0.35
N ARG A 112 -3.78 -9.52 -0.87
CA ARG A 112 -3.00 -8.29 -0.82
C ARG A 112 -3.92 -7.15 -0.38
N PRO A 113 -3.69 -6.52 0.77
CA PRO A 113 -4.48 -5.37 1.21
C PRO A 113 -4.58 -4.25 0.16
N SER A 114 -3.51 -4.02 -0.60
CA SER A 114 -3.47 -3.07 -1.73
C SER A 114 -4.52 -3.33 -2.82
N ALA A 115 -5.07 -4.54 -2.90
CA ALA A 115 -6.15 -4.90 -3.83
C ALA A 115 -7.55 -4.52 -3.33
N HIS A 116 -7.69 -4.14 -2.06
CA HIS A 116 -8.98 -3.82 -1.42
C HIS A 116 -9.04 -2.38 -0.90
N TYR A 117 -7.89 -1.83 -0.53
CA TYR A 117 -7.77 -0.49 0.04
C TYR A 117 -7.18 0.50 -0.97
N GLY A 118 -7.64 1.73 -0.86
CA GLY A 118 -7.33 2.81 -1.79
C GLY A 118 -6.43 3.89 -1.22
N PHE A 119 -6.48 5.03 -1.90
CA PHE A 119 -5.59 6.17 -1.70
C PHE A 119 -5.46 6.68 -0.26
N VAL A 120 -6.56 6.80 0.47
CA VAL A 120 -6.52 7.40 1.82
C VAL A 120 -5.77 6.50 2.80
N HIS A 121 -5.91 5.16 2.71
CA HIS A 121 -5.13 4.24 3.53
C HIS A 121 -3.66 4.22 3.12
N LEU A 122 -3.38 4.31 1.82
CA LEU A 122 -2.01 4.42 1.31
C LEU A 122 -1.28 5.63 1.91
N LEU A 123 -1.95 6.78 2.01
CA LEU A 123 -1.35 8.00 2.59
C LEU A 123 -0.87 7.80 4.03
N ARG A 124 -1.44 6.84 4.78
CA ARG A 124 -1.05 6.56 6.17
C ARG A 124 0.28 5.84 6.29
N VAL A 125 0.82 5.30 5.19
CA VAL A 125 2.17 4.71 5.17
C VAL A 125 3.23 5.79 5.38
N PHE A 126 3.06 6.97 4.78
CA PHE A 126 4.12 7.98 4.74
C PHE A 126 4.56 8.49 6.12
N PRO A 127 3.66 8.77 7.09
CA PRO A 127 4.06 9.18 8.44
C PRO A 127 4.88 8.13 9.21
N VAL A 128 4.64 6.84 8.96
CA VAL A 128 5.32 5.73 9.68
C VAL A 128 6.51 5.15 8.92
N LEU A 129 6.67 5.50 7.65
CA LEU A 129 7.75 5.04 6.79
C LEU A 129 9.15 5.31 7.37
N PRO A 130 9.46 6.48 7.98
CA PRO A 130 10.76 6.71 8.60
C PRO A 130 11.07 5.72 9.73
N GLU A 131 10.08 5.36 10.55
CA GLU A 131 10.26 4.38 11.63
C GLU A 131 10.54 2.98 11.09
N TYR A 132 9.93 2.61 9.96
CA TYR A 132 10.21 1.33 9.32
C TYR A 132 11.58 1.28 8.65
N LEU A 133 11.99 2.37 8.00
CA LEU A 133 13.33 2.48 7.41
C LEU A 133 14.43 2.43 8.47
N ALA A 134 14.19 3.05 9.64
CA ALA A 134 15.16 3.07 10.75
C ALA A 134 15.40 1.69 11.40
N LYS A 135 14.53 0.70 11.18
CA LYS A 135 14.67 -0.66 11.74
C LYS A 135 15.65 -1.55 10.98
N GLN A 136 16.19 -1.06 9.88
CA GLN A 136 17.06 -1.84 8.99
C GLN A 136 18.37 -1.08 8.79
N GLU A 137 19.46 -1.83 8.67
CA GLU A 137 20.78 -1.26 8.36
C GLU A 137 20.87 -0.98 6.86
N TRP A 138 20.45 0.22 6.47
CA TRP A 138 20.55 0.69 5.10
C TRP A 138 21.86 1.47 4.88
N ASN A 139 22.40 1.37 3.67
CA ASN A 139 23.38 2.33 3.20
C ASN A 139 22.69 3.70 2.98
N ASP A 140 23.24 4.78 3.54
CA ASP A 140 22.72 6.16 3.40
C ASP A 140 22.42 6.54 1.95
N HIS A 141 23.24 6.06 1.01
CA HIS A 141 23.02 6.25 -0.42
C HIS A 141 21.70 5.65 -0.90
N MET A 142 21.40 4.41 -0.49
CA MET A 142 20.16 3.71 -0.84
C MET A 142 18.95 4.37 -0.18
N THR A 143 19.10 4.81 1.07
CA THR A 143 18.06 5.58 1.78
C THR A 143 17.73 6.86 1.01
N ASN A 144 18.74 7.64 0.61
CA ASN A 144 18.54 8.88 -0.12
C ASN A 144 17.91 8.66 -1.50
N LEU A 145 18.30 7.61 -2.21
CA LEU A 145 17.69 7.22 -3.49
C LEU A 145 16.20 6.90 -3.34
N LEU A 146 15.85 6.05 -2.37
CA LEU A 146 14.46 5.66 -2.11
C LEU A 146 13.64 6.86 -1.65
N LEU A 147 14.16 7.70 -0.76
CA LEU A 147 13.48 8.92 -0.32
C LEU A 147 13.19 9.87 -1.48
N ALA A 148 14.14 10.07 -2.40
CA ALA A 148 13.93 10.89 -3.58
C ALA A 148 12.86 10.28 -4.52
N GLY A 149 12.86 8.95 -4.67
CA GLY A 149 11.81 8.23 -5.38
C GLY A 149 10.42 8.36 -4.73
N PHE A 150 10.34 8.24 -3.40
CA PHE A 150 9.10 8.44 -2.64
C PHE A 150 8.56 9.85 -2.84
N LYS A 151 9.40 10.89 -2.79
CA LYS A 151 8.97 12.28 -3.07
C LYS A 151 8.35 12.41 -4.46
N LYS A 152 8.94 11.80 -5.49
CA LYS A 152 8.37 11.82 -6.86
C LYS A 152 7.04 11.10 -6.94
N PHE A 153 6.90 9.97 -6.26
CA PHE A 153 5.64 9.25 -6.22
C PHE A 153 4.55 10.01 -5.44
N ILE A 154 4.88 10.61 -4.30
CA ILE A 154 3.98 11.50 -3.55
C ILE A 154 3.54 12.68 -4.41
N LYS A 155 4.46 13.29 -5.16
CA LYS A 155 4.12 14.39 -6.07
C LYS A 155 3.16 13.95 -7.17
N TYR A 156 3.36 12.77 -7.75
CA TYR A 156 2.42 12.19 -8.70
C TYR A 156 1.02 11.99 -8.09
N LEU A 157 0.96 11.49 -6.86
CA LEU A 157 -0.29 11.30 -6.13
C LEU A 157 -1.02 12.63 -5.88
N GLU A 158 -0.28 13.67 -5.51
CA GLU A 158 -0.78 15.04 -5.34
C GLU A 158 -1.34 15.60 -6.65
N ASP A 159 -0.60 15.48 -7.75
CA ASP A 159 -0.99 15.96 -9.09
C ASP A 159 -2.22 15.23 -9.67
N ASN A 160 -2.61 14.12 -9.07
CA ASN A 160 -3.71 13.27 -9.51
C ASN A 160 -4.75 13.05 -8.42
N ILE A 161 -4.78 13.89 -7.38
CA ILE A 161 -5.64 13.70 -6.20
C ILE A 161 -7.12 13.52 -6.56
N ASP A 162 -7.65 14.28 -7.53
CA ASP A 162 -9.05 14.20 -7.95
C ASP A 162 -9.44 12.84 -8.57
N LYS A 163 -8.45 12.11 -9.12
CA LYS A 163 -8.66 10.76 -9.65
C LYS A 163 -8.84 9.75 -8.50
N TYR A 164 -8.20 9.99 -7.37
CA TYR A 164 -8.04 9.02 -6.30
C TYR A 164 -8.86 9.33 -5.05
N TYR A 165 -9.21 10.60 -4.81
CA TYR A 165 -9.92 11.06 -3.63
C TYR A 165 -11.17 11.86 -3.98
N LYS A 166 -12.33 11.41 -3.47
CA LYS A 166 -13.64 12.07 -3.66
C LYS A 166 -14.12 12.84 -2.43
N GLY A 167 -13.22 13.17 -1.50
CA GLY A 167 -13.61 13.83 -0.27
C GLY A 167 -14.55 12.97 0.57
N ARG A 168 -15.66 13.56 1.02
CA ARG A 168 -16.64 12.90 1.91
C ARG A 168 -17.32 11.69 1.31
N GLU A 169 -17.46 11.61 -0.01
CA GLU A 169 -18.10 10.47 -0.69
C GLU A 169 -17.30 9.17 -0.57
N ALA A 170 -16.02 9.25 -0.18
CA ALA A 170 -15.19 8.07 0.08
C ALA A 170 -15.50 7.39 1.44
N TYR A 171 -16.34 8.02 2.28
CA TYR A 171 -16.65 7.56 3.63
C TYR A 171 -18.11 7.15 3.76
N VAL A 172 -18.34 6.08 4.52
CA VAL A 172 -19.67 5.61 4.88
C VAL A 172 -19.84 5.66 6.40
N VAL A 173 -21.06 6.00 6.82
CA VAL A 173 -21.44 5.86 8.22
C VAL A 173 -21.63 4.36 8.49
N PRO A 174 -20.99 3.78 9.51
CA PRO A 174 -21.26 2.41 9.89
C PRO A 174 -22.75 2.23 10.18
N ASP A 175 -23.37 1.22 9.59
CA ASP A 175 -24.73 0.87 9.97
C ASP A 175 -24.67 0.17 11.33
N HIS A 176 -25.11 0.88 12.38
CA HIS A 176 -25.18 0.36 13.74
C HIS A 176 -26.44 -0.53 13.98
N SER A 177 -27.18 -0.90 12.92
CA SER A 177 -28.39 -1.72 13.02
C SER A 177 -28.12 -3.21 13.28
N GLU A 178 -26.90 -3.70 13.03
CA GLU A 178 -26.48 -5.01 13.50
C GLU A 178 -26.02 -4.88 14.95
N LYS A 179 -26.83 -5.38 15.89
CA LYS A 179 -26.38 -5.66 17.25
C LYS A 179 -25.01 -6.37 17.15
N GLU A 180 -23.95 -5.68 17.58
CA GLU A 180 -22.60 -6.22 17.80
C GLU A 180 -22.64 -7.21 18.98
N THR A 181 -23.48 -8.23 18.86
CA THR A 181 -23.72 -9.25 19.88
C THR A 181 -22.59 -10.25 19.77
N GLU A 182 -21.69 -10.18 20.76
CA GLU A 182 -21.04 -11.36 21.33
C GLU A 182 -20.35 -12.33 20.34
N LEU A 183 -19.45 -11.82 19.50
CA LEU A 183 -18.45 -12.68 18.84
C LEU A 183 -17.00 -12.18 19.03
N ILE A 184 -16.78 -11.15 19.84
CA ILE A 184 -15.47 -10.51 20.01
C ILE A 184 -14.60 -11.20 21.09
N PHE A 185 -15.14 -12.13 21.89
CA PHE A 185 -14.38 -12.73 23.01
C PHE A 185 -14.20 -14.25 22.99
N ASN A 186 -14.66 -14.99 21.98
CA ASN A 186 -14.49 -16.46 21.94
C ASN A 186 -14.06 -17.00 20.58
N PHE A 187 -13.24 -16.29 19.80
CA PHE A 187 -12.61 -16.83 18.58
C PHE A 187 -11.29 -16.11 18.28
#